data_AF-A0A2A4U5M9-F1
#
_entry.id   AF-A0A2A4U5M9-F1
#
_cell.length_a   1.000
_cell.length_b   1.000
_cell.length_c   1.000
_cell.angle_alpha   90.00
_cell.angle_beta   90.00
_cell.angle_gamma   90.00
#
_symmetry.space_group_name_H-M   'P 1'
#
loop_
_entity.id
_entity.type
_entity.pdbx_description
1 polymer ?
#
loop_
_entity_poly.entity_id
_entity_poly.type
_entity_poly.pdbx_seq_one_letter_code
_entity_poly.pdbx_strand_id
1 'polypeptide(L)' 'MPRLSELNFAVELRNIDHEPDYRRELVAPGGMQQVPCLKIEAAGKDAKWMYESVDIVRWLGELESCGIAPDWLEG' A
#
# COMPACT_ATOMS: atom_id res chain seq x y z
N MET A 1 -12.66 -11.89 7.84
CA MET A 1 -11.60 -10.87 7.72
C MET A 1 -10.32 -11.60 7.39
N PRO A 2 -9.88 -11.59 6.12
CA PRO A 2 -8.60 -12.20 5.77
C PRO A 2 -7.47 -11.40 6.42
N ARG A 3 -6.49 -12.09 7.00
CA ARG A 3 -5.26 -11.45 7.46
C ARG A 3 -4.35 -11.19 6.26
N LEU A 4 -3.48 -10.18 6.36
CA LEU A 4 -2.48 -9.87 5.33
C LEU A 4 -1.61 -11.11 4.97
N SER A 5 -1.49 -12.07 5.89
CA SER A 5 -0.80 -13.36 5.74
C SER A 5 -1.49 -14.35 4.81
N GLU A 6 -2.77 -14.14 4.50
CA GLU A 6 -3.60 -15.02 3.66
C GLU A 6 -3.69 -14.51 2.22
N LEU A 7 -3.17 -13.30 1.96
CA LEU A 7 -3.12 -12.69 0.65
C LEU A 7 -2.14 -13.46 -0.24
N ASN A 8 -2.57 -13.86 -1.43
CA ASN A 8 -1.72 -14.59 -2.37
C ASN A 8 -0.76 -13.67 -3.16
N PHE A 9 -0.63 -12.41 -2.75
CA PHE A 9 0.25 -11.40 -3.35
C PHE A 9 1.41 -11.08 -2.41
N ALA A 10 2.59 -10.90 -2.99
CA ALA A 10 3.78 -10.48 -2.27
C ALA A 10 3.67 -9.00 -1.87
N VAL A 11 3.12 -8.75 -0.68
CA VAL A 11 3.14 -7.41 -0.05
C VAL A 11 4.40 -7.27 0.79
N GLU A 12 5.23 -6.28 0.48
CA GLU A 12 6.42 -5.97 1.26
C GLU A 12 6.03 -5.14 2.48
N LEU A 13 6.23 -5.69 3.68
CA LEU A 13 5.98 -4.99 4.94
C LEU A 13 7.20 -4.17 5.33
N ARG A 14 7.12 -2.85 5.11
CA ARG A 14 8.16 -1.90 5.54
C ARG A 14 7.81 -1.29 6.89
N ASN A 15 8.62 -1.58 7.91
CA ASN A 15 8.39 -1.10 9.26
C ASN A 15 9.16 0.20 9.55
N ILE A 16 8.44 1.33 9.53
CA ILE A 16 8.98 2.67 9.78
C ILE A 16 9.41 2.93 11.24
N ASP A 17 9.12 2.01 12.16
CA ASP A 17 9.57 2.09 13.55
C ASP A 17 11.03 1.65 13.69
N HIS A 18 11.38 0.54 13.04
CA HIS A 18 12.73 -0.02 13.06
C HIS A 18 13.66 0.64 12.04
N GLU A 19 13.13 1.08 10.90
CA GLU A 19 13.91 1.67 9.81
C GLU A 19 13.54 3.15 9.60
N PRO A 20 14.38 4.09 10.06
CA PRO A 20 14.12 5.52 9.93
C PRO A 20 14.22 6.01 8.47
N ASP A 21 14.82 5.22 7.57
CA ASP A 21 14.89 5.55 6.14
C ASP A 21 13.51 5.42 5.47
N TYR A 22 12.77 4.33 5.74
CA TYR A 22 11.38 4.16 5.28
C TYR A 22 10.44 5.24 5.83
N ARG A 23 10.66 5.67 7.07
CA ARG A 23 9.94 6.81 7.64
C ARG A 23 10.19 8.08 6.84
N ARG A 24 11.44 8.29 6.41
CA ARG A 24 11.80 9.43 5.59
C ARG A 24 11.14 9.35 4.21
N GLU A 25 11.18 8.17 3.57
CA GLU A 25 10.49 7.94 2.30
C GLU A 25 8.97 8.13 2.39
N LEU A 26 8.35 7.79 3.52
CA LEU A 26 6.92 7.99 3.76
C LEU A 26 6.54 9.47 3.88
N VAL A 27 7.38 10.26 4.57
CA VAL A 27 7.10 11.69 4.84
C VAL A 27 7.55 12.58 3.67
N ALA A 28 8.59 12.18 2.93
CA ALA A 28 9.15 12.93 1.80
C ALA A 28 8.15 13.35 0.71
N PRO A 29 7.20 12.52 0.24
CA PRO A 29 6.21 12.90 -0.76
C PRO A 29 5.09 13.82 -0.22
N GLY A 30 5.27 14.40 0.97
CA GLY A 30 4.26 15.22 1.66
C GLY A 30 3.30 14.41 2.54
N GLY A 31 3.68 13.16 2.84
CA GLY A 31 2.91 12.25 3.68
C GLY A 31 2.98 12.58 5.16
N MET A 32 2.06 11.97 5.93
CA MET A 32 2.11 11.98 7.38
C MET A 32 2.84 10.73 7.87
N GLN A 33 3.58 10.85 8.98
CA GLN A 33 4.15 9.70 9.70
C GLN A 33 3.04 8.96 10.48
N GLN A 34 2.00 8.54 9.76
CA GLN A 34 0.82 7.90 10.32
C GLN A 34 0.59 6.56 9.60
N VAL A 35 0.42 5.52 10.40
CA VAL A 35 0.11 4.16 9.95
C VAL A 35 -1.35 3.84 10.30
N PRO A 36 -2.03 2.96 9.55
CA PRO A 36 -1.54 2.19 8.39
C PRO A 36 -1.38 3.07 7.13
N CYS A 37 -0.30 2.84 6.38
CA CYS A 37 -0.09 3.45 5.07
C CYS A 37 0.28 2.37 4.07
N LEU A 38 -0.25 2.49 2.84
CA LEU A 38 -0.01 1.57 1.75
C LEU A 38 0.60 2.33 0.58
N LYS A 39 1.78 1.89 0.14
CA LYS A 39 2.41 2.36 -1.08
C LYS A 39 2.10 1.39 -2.21
N ILE A 40 1.61 1.91 -3.32
CA ILE A 40 1.29 1.14 -4.52
C ILE A 40 2.15 1.66 -5.66
N GLU A 41 3.00 0.79 -6.21
CA GLU A 41 3.88 1.11 -7.32
C GLU A 41 3.36 0.38 -8.57
N ALA A 42 3.06 1.14 -9.62
CA ALA A 42 2.65 0.58 -10.91
C ALA A 42 3.84 0.65 -11.89
N ALA A 43 3.97 -0.35 -12.75
CA ALA A 43 5.02 -0.35 -13.77
C ALA A 43 4.84 0.86 -14.70
N GLY A 44 5.78 1.81 -14.65
CA GLY A 44 5.76 3.02 -15.49
C GLY A 44 4.90 4.18 -15.00
N LYS A 45 4.37 4.15 -13.76
CA LYS A 45 3.65 5.29 -13.16
C LYS A 45 4.20 5.66 -11.78
N ASP A 46 3.79 6.83 -11.32
CA ASP A 46 4.17 7.38 -10.02
C ASP A 46 3.62 6.53 -8.86
N ALA A 47 4.41 6.42 -7.79
CA ALA A 47 4.04 5.65 -6.61
C ALA A 47 2.87 6.33 -5.87
N LYS A 48 1.74 5.62 -5.78
CA LYS A 48 0.55 6.14 -5.11
C LYS A 48 0.54 5.73 -3.65
N TRP A 49 0.39 6.71 -2.77
CA TRP A 49 0.31 6.50 -1.33
C TRP A 49 -1.14 6.59 -0.87
N MET A 50 -1.58 5.61 -0.09
CA MET A 50 -2.87 5.55 0.57
C MET A 50 -2.65 5.61 2.09
N TYR A 51 -3.30 6.58 2.74
CA TYR A 51 -3.22 6.78 4.19
C TYR A 51 -4.52 6.41 4.90
N GLU A 52 -5.63 6.32 4.16
CA GLU A 52 -6.94 6.01 4.71
C GLU A 52 -7.09 4.51 4.94
N SER A 53 -7.26 4.13 6.20
CA SER A 53 -7.40 2.73 6.60
C SER A 53 -8.58 2.03 5.92
N VAL A 54 -9.68 2.74 5.68
CA VAL A 54 -10.85 2.22 4.97
C VAL A 54 -10.53 1.91 3.51
N ASP A 55 -9.83 2.80 2.81
CA ASP A 55 -9.44 2.60 1.42
C ASP A 55 -8.43 1.47 1.27
N ILE A 56 -7.45 1.39 2.18
CA ILE A 56 -6.47 0.29 2.22
C ILE A 56 -7.18 -1.06 2.35
N VAL A 57 -8.11 -1.19 3.30
CA VAL A 57 -8.84 -2.45 3.52
C VAL A 57 -9.73 -2.79 2.33
N ARG A 58 -10.43 -1.81 1.75
CA ARG A 58 -11.26 -2.01 0.56
C ARG A 58 -10.42 -2.48 -0.62
N TRP A 59 -9.31 -1.81 -0.88
CA TRP A 59 -8.41 -2.16 -1.98
C TRP A 59 -7.84 -3.57 -1.83
N LEU A 60 -7.35 -3.94 -0.65
CA LEU A 60 -6.87 -5.29 -0.36
C LEU A 60 -7.99 -6.33 -0.54
N GLY A 61 -9.21 -6.02 -0.11
CA GLY A 61 -10.36 -6.90 -0.28
C GLY A 61 -10.79 -7.08 -1.75
N GLU A 62 -10.73 -6.03 -2.56
CA GLU A 62 -11.04 -6.09 -4.00
C GLU A 62 -9.99 -6.89 -4.78
N LEU A 63 -8.71 -6.73 -4.43
CA LEU A 63 -7.63 -7.55 -4.98
C LEU A 63 -7.79 -9.04 -4.64
N GLU A 64 -8.14 -9.36 -3.40
CA GLU A 64 -8.41 -10.75 -2.98
C GLU A 64 -9.61 -11.34 -3.71
N SER A 65 -10.72 -10.59 -3.72
CA SER A 65 -12.00 -11.12 -4.15
C SER A 65 -12.09 -11.28 -5.65
N CYS A 66 -11.38 -10.46 -6.43
CA CYS A 66 -11.58 -10.39 -7.87
C CYS A 66 -10.26 -10.28 -8.66
N GLY A 67 -9.12 -10.05 -7.99
CA GLY A 67 -7.84 -9.82 -8.68
C GLY A 67 -7.85 -8.55 -9.55
N ILE A 68 -8.82 -7.65 -9.32
CA ILE A 68 -9.00 -6.46 -10.14
C ILE A 68 -8.03 -5.39 -9.61
N ALA A 69 -6.93 -5.24 -10.32
CA ALA A 69 -6.14 -4.02 -10.22
C ALA A 69 -6.98 -2.84 -10.75
N PRO A 70 -6.96 -1.67 -10.10
CA PRO A 70 -7.67 -0.53 -10.64
C PRO A 70 -7.06 -0.11 -11.98
N ASP A 71 -7.86 0.45 -12.88
CA ASP A 71 -7.48 0.84 -14.25
C ASP A 71 -6.22 1.73 -14.32
N TRP A 72 -5.98 2.54 -13.30
CA TRP A 72 -4.76 3.35 -13.22
C TRP A 72 -3.48 2.54 -12.94
N LEU A 73 -3.58 1.29 -12.47
CA LEU A 73 -2.46 0.38 -12.24
C LEU A 73 -2.06 -0.39 -13.52
N GLU A 74 -3.03 -0.68 -14.39
CA GLU A 74 -2.89 -1.44 -15.64
C GLU A 74 -2.47 -0.52 -16.80
N GLY A 75 -1.34 0.17 -16.64
CA GLY A 75 -0.72 0.98 -17.70
C GLY A 75 0.11 0.17 -18.67
#